data_AF-A0A2G5INU3-F1
#
_entry.id   AF-A0A2G5INU3-F1
#
_cell.length_a   1.000
_cell.length_b   1.000
_cell.length_c   1.000
_cell.angle_alpha   90.00
_cell.angle_beta   90.00
_cell.angle_gamma   90.00
#
_symmetry.space_group_name_H-M   'P 1'
#
loop_
_entity.id
_entity.type
_entity.pdbx_description
1 polymer ?
#
loop_
_entity_poly.entity_id
_entity_poly.type
_entity_poly.pdbx_seq_one_letter_code
_entity_poly.pdbx_strand_id
1 'polypeptide(L)'
;MMARTRPRPPRGISAVVALLAVGAVGCSDLADSAKEGAKKVARQRSVYSLSTGDCYNPNGKATGEAFAVEIVPCDEAHQGQVVGEFKLDEGKTFPGDDAVSAIVDERCPVEAEKFSPDTWALPKGVSIFSYSPTKESWATGDRAVSCAYSKESGKFTGSLKADAKSLKSEQAAYLKGSNAVYNALWANQPDKENVEDDLDGYKAQAKAVSAALDAHLEGLKGIEGTEAGKLREQLEKTAGHWKEAANATDADAFYIAYDPAFTGIDPNKSVAARKELGLATTVPADDAEVWAG
;
A
#
# COMPACT_ATOMS: atom_id res chain seq x y z
N MET A 1 42.87 70.42 -26.65
CA MET A 1 44.32 70.46 -26.86
C MET A 1 44.76 69.03 -27.17
N MET A 2 45.26 68.79 -28.40
CA MET A 2 46.04 67.61 -28.86
C MET A 2 45.39 66.22 -28.77
N ALA A 3 45.55 65.26 -29.67
CA ALA A 3 46.01 65.16 -31.05
C ALA A 3 45.64 63.74 -31.52
N ARG A 4 45.20 63.59 -32.79
CA ARG A 4 45.17 62.29 -33.50
C ARG A 4 46.61 61.88 -33.84
N THR A 5 46.97 60.59 -33.75
CA THR A 5 47.63 59.79 -34.83
C THR A 5 47.97 58.34 -34.41
N ARG A 6 47.25 57.36 -35.00
CA ARG A 6 47.64 56.17 -35.83
C ARG A 6 48.88 55.28 -35.53
N PRO A 7 48.93 54.02 -36.05
CA PRO A 7 49.10 52.75 -35.31
C PRO A 7 50.47 52.05 -35.53
N ARG A 8 50.71 50.91 -34.84
CA ARG A 8 51.83 49.97 -35.09
C ARG A 8 51.57 48.54 -34.51
N PRO A 9 52.33 47.49 -34.87
CA PRO A 9 51.90 46.33 -35.70
C PRO A 9 51.89 44.99 -34.92
N PRO A 10 51.53 43.83 -35.54
CA PRO A 10 51.42 42.55 -34.84
C PRO A 10 52.78 41.82 -34.74
N ARG A 11 53.08 41.30 -33.55
CA ARG A 11 54.11 40.29 -33.21
C ARG A 11 53.60 39.63 -31.92
N GLY A 12 53.11 38.39 -31.89
CA GLY A 12 53.81 37.14 -32.12
C GLY A 12 54.27 36.55 -30.77
N ILE A 13 54.02 35.25 -30.53
CA ILE A 13 54.56 34.39 -29.43
C ILE A 13 53.79 34.57 -28.09
N SER A 14 53.21 33.59 -27.39
CA SER A 14 53.23 32.12 -27.45
C SER A 14 51.90 31.60 -26.90
N ALA A 15 51.25 30.66 -27.60
CA ALA A 15 50.20 29.86 -27.00
C ALA A 15 50.84 28.91 -25.99
N VAL A 16 50.69 29.20 -24.69
CA VAL A 16 50.84 28.16 -23.67
C VAL A 16 49.54 27.36 -23.71
N VAL A 17 49.52 26.33 -24.55
CA VAL A 17 48.56 25.24 -24.38
C VAL A 17 49.01 24.48 -23.14
N ALA A 18 48.47 24.85 -21.99
CA ALA A 18 48.48 23.98 -20.84
C ALA A 18 47.58 22.79 -21.20
N LEU A 19 48.19 21.72 -21.72
CA LEU A 19 47.61 20.38 -21.73
C LEU A 19 47.42 19.97 -20.27
N LEU A 20 46.29 20.40 -19.69
CA LEU A 20 45.72 19.74 -18.53
C LEU A 20 45.28 18.35 -18.99
N ALA A 21 46.20 17.39 -18.86
CA ALA A 21 45.84 15.98 -18.78
C ALA A 21 45.06 15.76 -17.47
N VAL A 22 43.81 16.19 -17.45
CA VAL A 22 42.83 15.73 -16.47
C VAL A 22 42.47 14.32 -16.90
N GLY A 23 42.77 13.35 -16.03
CA GLY A 23 42.57 11.93 -16.29
C GLY A 23 41.15 11.65 -16.79
N ALA A 24 41.06 10.90 -17.88
CA ALA A 24 39.80 10.48 -18.49
C ALA A 24 38.87 9.70 -17.54
N VAL A 25 39.38 9.26 -16.38
CA VAL A 25 38.63 8.54 -15.33
C VAL A 25 37.66 9.46 -14.58
N GLY A 26 37.91 10.78 -14.50
CA GLY A 26 37.01 11.71 -13.79
C GLY A 26 35.86 12.27 -14.63
N CYS A 27 35.98 12.23 -15.97
CA CYS A 27 34.92 12.72 -16.87
C CYS A 27 33.79 11.71 -17.07
N SER A 28 34.07 10.40 -16.97
CA SER A 28 33.03 9.36 -17.05
C SER A 28 32.06 9.46 -15.87
N ASP A 29 32.57 9.61 -14.65
CA ASP A 29 31.72 9.67 -13.45
C ASP A 29 30.83 10.92 -13.43
N LEU A 30 31.36 12.05 -13.91
CA LEU A 30 30.59 13.29 -14.06
C LEU A 30 29.55 13.19 -15.18
N ALA A 31 29.89 12.53 -16.30
CA ALA A 31 28.95 12.32 -17.40
C ALA A 31 27.83 11.35 -17.01
N ASP A 32 28.13 10.29 -16.27
CA ASP A 32 27.15 9.32 -15.81
C ASP A 32 26.26 9.90 -14.71
N SER A 33 26.83 10.70 -13.80
CA SER A 33 26.05 11.49 -12.83
C SER A 33 25.12 12.49 -13.51
N ALA A 34 25.57 13.16 -14.58
CA ALA A 34 24.75 14.09 -15.34
C ALA A 34 23.63 13.37 -16.12
N LYS A 35 23.90 12.18 -16.68
CA LYS A 35 22.88 11.35 -17.34
C LYS A 35 21.82 10.85 -16.35
N GLU A 36 22.23 10.35 -15.19
CA GLU A 36 21.30 9.91 -14.15
C GLU A 36 20.47 11.09 -13.62
N GLY A 37 21.08 12.27 -13.45
CA GLY A 37 20.36 13.51 -13.13
C GLY A 37 19.31 13.88 -14.18
N ALA A 38 19.67 13.84 -15.46
CA ALA A 38 18.74 14.12 -16.56
C ALA A 38 17.61 13.09 -16.66
N LYS A 39 17.92 11.80 -16.46
CA LYS A 39 16.95 10.70 -16.41
C LYS A 39 15.94 10.89 -15.27
N LYS A 40 16.42 11.27 -14.08
CA LYS A 40 15.58 11.57 -12.92
C LYS A 40 14.64 12.75 -13.18
N VAL A 41 15.14 13.83 -13.78
CA VAL A 41 14.31 15.00 -14.16
C VAL A 41 13.25 14.62 -15.19
N ALA A 42 13.61 13.83 -16.21
CA ALA A 42 12.69 13.38 -17.24
C ALA A 42 11.58 12.45 -16.72
N ARG A 43 11.83 11.78 -15.59
CA ARG A 43 10.89 10.89 -14.88
C ARG A 43 10.07 11.60 -13.80
N GLN A 44 10.31 12.89 -13.55
CA GLN A 44 9.52 13.65 -12.59
C GLN A 44 8.09 13.82 -13.08
N ARG A 45 7.17 13.42 -12.23
CA ARG A 45 5.74 13.49 -12.47
C ARG A 45 5.05 14.01 -11.23
N SER A 46 3.85 14.56 -11.45
CA SER A 46 2.96 14.82 -10.33
C SER A 46 2.46 13.50 -9.79
N VAL A 47 2.29 13.38 -8.48
CA VAL A 47 1.64 12.20 -7.87
C VAL A 47 0.28 11.90 -8.50
N TYR A 48 -0.44 12.94 -8.93
CA TYR A 48 -1.75 12.85 -9.59
C TYR A 48 -1.70 12.31 -11.03
N SER A 49 -0.50 12.04 -11.55
CA SER A 49 -0.31 11.41 -12.86
C SER A 49 0.20 9.97 -12.76
N LEU A 50 0.32 9.44 -11.55
CA LEU A 50 0.55 8.02 -11.36
C LEU A 50 -0.66 7.24 -11.87
N SER A 51 -0.39 6.09 -12.46
CA SER A 51 -1.41 5.13 -12.88
C SER A 51 -1.18 3.78 -12.23
N THR A 52 -2.23 2.98 -12.14
CA THR A 52 -2.16 1.62 -11.59
C THR A 52 -1.07 0.80 -12.29
N GLY A 53 -0.12 0.29 -11.51
CA GLY A 53 1.07 -0.41 -11.97
C GLY A 53 2.35 0.43 -11.95
N ASP A 54 2.28 1.75 -11.84
CA ASP A 54 3.46 2.60 -11.81
C ASP A 54 4.26 2.41 -10.52
N CYS A 55 5.55 2.13 -10.68
CA CYS A 55 6.51 2.08 -9.60
C CYS A 55 7.19 3.44 -9.44
N TYR A 56 7.31 3.94 -8.21
CA TYR A 56 7.73 5.31 -7.98
C TYR A 56 8.59 5.50 -6.73
N ASN A 57 9.31 6.62 -6.72
CA ASN A 57 10.03 7.15 -5.58
C ASN A 57 9.52 8.57 -5.27
N PRO A 58 9.03 8.84 -4.05
CA PRO A 58 8.74 10.20 -3.59
C PRO A 58 10.02 11.08 -3.62
N ASN A 59 9.92 12.32 -4.06
CA ASN A 59 11.03 13.28 -3.97
C ASN A 59 10.87 14.26 -2.80
N GLY A 60 11.53 13.97 -1.67
CA GLY A 60 11.78 14.94 -0.59
C GLY A 60 10.55 15.41 0.19
N LYS A 61 10.80 16.14 1.29
CA LYS A 61 9.76 16.62 2.22
C LYS A 61 8.81 17.59 1.51
N ALA A 62 7.51 17.31 1.60
CA ALA A 62 6.44 18.16 1.12
C ALA A 62 6.66 19.62 1.56
N THR A 63 7.11 20.47 0.63
CA THR A 63 7.05 21.91 0.79
C THR A 63 6.38 22.48 -0.44
N GLY A 64 5.11 22.87 -0.27
CA GLY A 64 4.38 23.75 -1.18
C GLY A 64 4.14 23.19 -2.58
N GLU A 65 2.95 22.62 -2.78
CA GLU A 65 2.30 22.39 -4.08
C GLU A 65 2.95 21.29 -4.97
N ALA A 66 2.24 20.16 -5.04
CA ALA A 66 2.54 18.91 -5.78
C ALA A 66 3.61 18.02 -5.14
N PHE A 67 3.18 16.87 -4.61
CA PHE A 67 4.07 15.74 -4.33
C PHE A 67 4.70 15.29 -5.66
N ALA A 68 5.92 15.74 -5.93
CA ALA A 68 6.66 15.28 -7.10
C ALA A 68 7.17 13.86 -6.82
N VAL A 69 6.92 12.97 -7.77
CA VAL A 69 7.37 11.58 -7.74
C VAL A 69 8.26 11.30 -8.94
N GLU A 70 9.23 10.42 -8.75
CA GLU A 70 9.99 9.84 -9.85
C GLU A 70 9.37 8.50 -10.22
N ILE A 71 8.78 8.39 -11.41
CA ILE A 71 8.32 7.09 -11.94
C ILE A 71 9.53 6.33 -12.47
N VAL A 72 9.70 5.09 -12.02
CA VAL A 72 10.80 4.20 -12.41
C VAL A 72 10.26 2.85 -12.88
N PRO A 73 10.98 2.13 -13.74
CA PRO A 73 10.69 0.72 -14.00
C PRO A 73 10.63 -0.09 -12.70
N CYS A 74 9.69 -1.03 -12.60
CA CYS A 74 9.53 -1.82 -11.38
C CYS A 74 10.70 -2.78 -11.10
N ASP A 75 11.54 -3.09 -12.08
CA ASP A 75 12.79 -3.83 -11.87
C ASP A 75 13.93 -2.96 -11.30
N GLU A 76 13.79 -1.63 -11.34
CA GLU A 76 14.62 -0.68 -10.60
C GLU A 76 14.13 -0.53 -9.16
N ALA A 77 15.01 -0.10 -8.25
CA ALA A 77 14.66 0.10 -6.85
C ALA A 77 13.66 1.26 -6.66
N HIS A 78 12.52 0.98 -6.05
CA HIS A 78 11.44 1.93 -5.82
C HIS A 78 10.85 1.81 -4.41
N GLN A 79 10.18 2.86 -3.95
CA GLN A 79 9.60 2.92 -2.61
C GLN A 79 8.14 2.46 -2.61
N GLY A 80 7.41 2.66 -3.71
CA GLY A 80 6.03 2.20 -3.82
C GLY A 80 5.59 1.89 -5.24
N GLN A 81 4.47 1.18 -5.34
CA GLN A 81 3.78 0.87 -6.58
C GLN A 81 2.29 1.22 -6.43
N VAL A 82 1.72 1.95 -7.39
CA VAL A 82 0.27 2.22 -7.41
C VAL A 82 -0.45 0.92 -7.76
N VAL A 83 -1.42 0.55 -6.93
CA VAL A 83 -2.15 -0.73 -7.02
C VAL A 83 -3.61 -0.56 -7.38
N GLY A 84 -4.14 0.65 -7.28
CA GLY A 84 -5.49 0.95 -7.71
C GLY A 84 -5.75 2.44 -7.75
N GLU A 85 -6.80 2.79 -8.49
CA GLU A 85 -7.25 4.16 -8.61
C GLU A 85 -8.77 4.21 -8.72
N PHE A 86 -9.36 5.23 -8.13
CA PHE A 86 -10.78 5.52 -8.29
C PHE A 86 -11.04 7.02 -8.17
N LYS A 87 -12.27 7.42 -8.47
CA LYS A 87 -12.72 8.80 -8.28
C LYS A 87 -13.77 8.86 -7.19
N LEU A 88 -13.69 9.91 -6.38
CA LEU A 88 -14.72 10.24 -5.39
C LEU A 88 -15.95 10.81 -6.09
N ASP A 89 -17.13 10.51 -5.54
CA ASP A 89 -18.41 10.90 -6.15
C ASP A 89 -18.54 12.43 -6.33
N GLU A 90 -19.25 12.82 -7.39
CA GLU A 90 -19.17 14.14 -8.01
C GLU A 90 -19.94 15.24 -7.25
N GLY A 91 -19.40 15.67 -6.11
CA GLY A 91 -19.78 16.91 -5.44
C GLY A 91 -18.98 18.12 -5.95
N LYS A 92 -19.63 19.29 -6.08
CA LYS A 92 -18.91 20.55 -6.27
C LYS A 92 -18.19 20.99 -4.99
N THR A 93 -18.78 20.69 -3.84
CA THR A 93 -18.22 21.01 -2.52
C THR A 93 -17.32 19.87 -2.05
N PHE A 94 -16.16 20.22 -1.48
CA PHE A 94 -15.28 19.25 -0.84
C PHE A 94 -16.00 18.62 0.37
N PRO A 95 -16.10 17.29 0.46
CA PRO A 95 -16.87 16.63 1.52
C PRO A 95 -16.22 16.74 2.91
N GLY A 96 -14.95 17.14 2.98
CA GLY A 96 -14.15 17.18 4.21
C GLY A 96 -13.17 16.01 4.26
N ASP A 97 -12.05 16.20 4.96
CA ASP A 97 -10.96 15.23 4.99
C ASP A 97 -11.42 13.90 5.61
N ASP A 98 -12.19 13.92 6.69
CA ASP A 98 -12.69 12.70 7.36
C ASP A 98 -13.56 11.84 6.43
N ALA A 99 -14.43 12.48 5.64
CA ALA A 99 -15.28 11.78 4.68
C ALA A 99 -14.48 11.20 3.51
N VAL A 100 -13.40 11.88 3.08
CA VAL A 100 -12.48 11.36 2.08
C VAL A 100 -11.73 10.15 2.64
N SER A 101 -11.14 10.28 3.83
CA SER A 101 -10.38 9.22 4.51
C SER A 101 -11.24 7.97 4.70
N ALA A 102 -12.49 8.09 5.16
CA ALA A 102 -13.40 6.96 5.30
C ALA A 102 -13.59 6.18 3.99
N ILE A 103 -13.77 6.88 2.86
CA ILE A 103 -13.91 6.23 1.54
C ILE A 103 -12.60 5.58 1.09
N VAL A 104 -11.47 6.22 1.37
CA VAL A 104 -10.13 5.73 1.04
C VAL A 104 -9.80 4.47 1.81
N ASP A 105 -10.05 4.48 3.12
CA ASP A 105 -9.80 3.35 4.03
C ASP A 105 -10.70 2.16 3.71
N GLU A 106 -11.90 2.38 3.17
CA GLU A 106 -12.78 1.33 2.66
C GLU A 106 -12.28 0.74 1.33
N ARG A 107 -11.91 1.61 0.37
CA ARG A 107 -11.70 1.17 -1.03
C ARG A 107 -10.26 0.78 -1.35
N CYS A 108 -9.26 1.42 -0.75
CA CYS A 108 -7.86 1.13 -1.08
C CYS A 108 -7.42 -0.30 -0.71
N PRO A 109 -7.80 -0.87 0.44
CA PRO A 109 -7.53 -2.29 0.74
C PRO A 109 -8.10 -3.22 -0.33
N VAL A 110 -9.33 -2.97 -0.78
CA VAL A 110 -9.99 -3.77 -1.82
C VAL A 110 -9.25 -3.71 -3.15
N GLU A 111 -8.80 -2.53 -3.58
CA GLU A 111 -8.01 -2.42 -4.82
C GLU A 111 -6.62 -3.05 -4.67
N ALA A 112 -5.98 -2.88 -3.52
CA ALA A 112 -4.67 -3.44 -3.23
C ALA A 112 -4.70 -4.98 -3.28
N GLU A 113 -5.74 -5.60 -2.74
CA GLU A 113 -5.94 -7.06 -2.78
C GLU A 113 -6.22 -7.59 -4.19
N LYS A 114 -6.93 -6.85 -5.03
CA LYS A 114 -7.11 -7.24 -6.44
C LYS A 114 -5.76 -7.27 -7.17
N PHE A 115 -4.85 -6.37 -6.80
CA PHE A 115 -3.53 -6.26 -7.39
C PHE A 115 -2.55 -7.31 -6.85
N SER A 116 -2.60 -7.56 -5.54
CA SER A 116 -1.75 -8.50 -4.82
C SER A 116 -2.58 -9.31 -3.80
N PRO A 117 -3.25 -10.40 -4.21
CA PRO A 117 -4.17 -11.13 -3.35
C PRO A 117 -3.51 -11.79 -2.14
N ASP A 118 -2.26 -12.24 -2.27
CA ASP A 118 -1.48 -12.78 -1.16
C ASP A 118 -0.68 -11.68 -0.47
N THR A 119 -1.32 -10.97 0.47
CA THR A 119 -0.72 -9.85 1.20
C THR A 119 0.47 -10.25 2.07
N TRP A 120 0.57 -11.53 2.45
CA TRP A 120 1.72 -12.06 3.21
C TRP A 120 2.96 -12.27 2.35
N ALA A 121 2.80 -12.30 1.02
CA ALA A 121 3.91 -12.36 0.08
C ALA A 121 4.55 -10.99 -0.17
N LEU A 122 3.98 -9.91 0.37
CA LEU A 122 4.51 -8.56 0.21
C LEU A 122 5.89 -8.44 0.87
N PRO A 123 6.81 -7.64 0.28
CA PRO A 123 8.08 -7.35 0.92
C PRO A 123 7.89 -6.73 2.31
N LYS A 124 8.75 -7.11 3.27
CA LYS A 124 8.71 -6.55 4.62
C LYS A 124 8.67 -5.01 4.62
N GLY A 125 7.75 -4.45 5.41
CA GLY A 125 7.57 -3.01 5.62
C GLY A 125 6.84 -2.30 4.49
N VAL A 126 6.24 -3.04 3.56
CA VAL A 126 5.30 -2.50 2.57
C VAL A 126 3.90 -2.49 3.18
N SER A 127 3.26 -1.34 3.18
CA SER A 127 1.87 -1.14 3.64
C SER A 127 1.09 -0.29 2.62
N ILE A 128 -0.22 -0.17 2.82
CA ILE A 128 -1.07 0.64 1.96
C ILE A 128 -0.86 2.11 2.29
N PHE A 129 -0.63 2.90 1.25
CA PHE A 129 -0.62 4.35 1.26
C PHE A 129 -1.63 4.85 0.24
N SER A 130 -2.15 6.05 0.47
CA SER A 130 -3.09 6.68 -0.43
C SER A 130 -2.66 8.11 -0.74
N TYR A 131 -2.98 8.53 -1.95
CA TYR A 131 -3.00 9.93 -2.34
C TYR A 131 -4.43 10.28 -2.65
N SER A 132 -4.99 11.21 -1.89
CA SER A 132 -6.37 11.67 -2.03
C SER A 132 -6.41 13.18 -2.31
N PRO A 133 -7.52 13.70 -2.86
CA PRO A 133 -7.65 15.11 -3.12
C PRO A 133 -7.70 15.91 -1.82
N THR A 134 -6.99 17.04 -1.78
CA THR A 134 -7.17 18.07 -0.75
C THR A 134 -8.30 19.03 -1.15
N LYS A 135 -8.77 19.85 -0.21
CA LYS A 135 -9.72 20.94 -0.48
C LYS A 135 -9.28 21.86 -1.63
N GLU A 136 -8.00 22.18 -1.71
CA GLU A 136 -7.42 23.05 -2.73
C GLU A 136 -7.46 22.38 -4.11
N SER A 137 -7.01 21.13 -4.21
CA SER A 137 -7.06 20.34 -5.46
C SER A 137 -8.50 20.07 -5.91
N TRP A 138 -9.42 19.90 -4.95
CA TRP A 138 -10.84 19.72 -5.23
C TRP A 138 -11.45 20.95 -5.89
N ALA A 139 -11.03 22.16 -5.48
CA ALA A 139 -11.50 23.42 -6.06
C ALA A 139 -11.09 23.57 -7.55
N THR A 140 -10.03 22.88 -7.98
CA THR A 140 -9.58 22.84 -9.38
C THR A 140 -10.03 21.60 -10.14
N GLY A 141 -10.85 20.75 -9.52
CA GLY A 141 -11.49 19.60 -10.17
C GLY A 141 -10.85 18.25 -9.88
N ASP A 142 -9.84 18.15 -9.01
CA ASP A 142 -9.27 16.87 -8.62
C ASP A 142 -10.26 16.05 -7.78
N ARG A 143 -10.47 14.81 -8.18
CA ARG A 143 -11.33 13.82 -7.53
C ARG A 143 -10.65 12.46 -7.43
N ALA A 144 -9.40 12.36 -7.87
CA ALA A 144 -8.71 11.09 -8.02
C ALA A 144 -8.13 10.64 -6.68
N VAL A 145 -8.31 9.36 -6.37
CA VAL A 145 -7.59 8.67 -5.32
C VAL A 145 -6.67 7.66 -5.98
N SER A 146 -5.39 7.65 -5.60
CA SER A 146 -4.43 6.61 -5.96
C SER A 146 -4.06 5.83 -4.72
N CYS A 147 -4.31 4.52 -4.73
CA CYS A 147 -3.91 3.57 -3.71
C CYS A 147 -2.57 2.97 -4.11
N ALA A 148 -1.63 2.89 -3.19
CA ALA A 148 -0.29 2.37 -3.42
C ALA A 148 0.12 1.40 -2.32
N TYR A 149 0.89 0.39 -2.68
CA TYR A 149 1.73 -0.30 -1.71
C TYR A 149 3.07 0.41 -1.65
N SER A 150 3.48 0.88 -0.48
CA SER A 150 4.72 1.63 -0.31
C SER A 150 5.39 1.30 1.02
N LYS A 151 6.70 1.48 1.08
CA LYS A 151 7.45 1.48 2.35
C LYS A 151 7.49 2.88 2.94
N GLU A 152 7.52 2.99 4.26
CA GLU A 152 7.87 4.26 4.93
C GLU A 152 9.34 4.64 4.68
N SER A 153 10.22 3.64 4.69
CA SER A 153 11.65 3.82 4.46
C SER A 153 12.27 2.66 3.68
N GLY A 154 13.34 2.96 2.94
CA GLY A 154 13.99 2.00 2.05
C GLY A 154 13.23 1.78 0.75
N LYS A 155 13.66 0.76 0.00
CA LYS A 155 13.14 0.43 -1.34
C LYS A 155 12.95 -1.08 -1.50
N PHE A 156 12.26 -1.47 -2.55
CA PHE A 156 12.17 -2.83 -3.05
C PHE A 156 12.27 -2.82 -4.59
N THR A 157 12.35 -4.01 -5.17
CA THR A 157 12.50 -4.25 -6.61
C THR A 157 11.55 -5.37 -7.01
N GLY A 158 11.09 -5.35 -8.25
CA GLY A 158 10.04 -6.23 -8.75
C GLY A 158 8.66 -5.60 -8.58
N SER A 159 7.75 -5.95 -9.48
CA SER A 159 6.34 -5.56 -9.33
C SER A 159 5.66 -6.43 -8.28
N LEU A 160 4.77 -5.82 -7.51
CA LEU A 160 3.87 -6.49 -6.56
C LEU A 160 2.67 -7.15 -7.25
N LYS A 161 2.46 -6.89 -8.55
CA LYS A 161 1.31 -7.41 -9.29
C LYS A 161 1.36 -8.93 -9.28
N ALA A 162 0.35 -9.56 -8.71
CA ALA A 162 0.18 -10.99 -8.84
C ALA A 162 -0.11 -11.33 -10.31
N ASP A 163 0.54 -12.38 -10.82
CA ASP A 163 0.09 -12.96 -12.08
C ASP A 163 -1.23 -13.69 -11.80
N ALA A 164 -2.35 -13.16 -12.28
CA ALA A 164 -3.65 -13.80 -12.09
C ALA A 164 -3.71 -15.24 -12.64
N LYS A 165 -2.80 -15.60 -13.56
CA LYS A 165 -2.66 -16.97 -14.07
C LYS A 165 -1.83 -17.88 -13.15
N SER A 166 -1.12 -17.33 -12.17
CA SER A 166 -0.27 -18.09 -11.25
C SER A 166 -1.00 -18.64 -10.02
N LEU A 167 -2.17 -18.09 -9.67
CA LEU A 167 -2.97 -18.59 -8.55
C LEU A 167 -3.90 -19.74 -9.00
N LYS A 168 -3.86 -20.84 -8.26
CA LYS A 168 -4.85 -21.92 -8.38
C LYS A 168 -6.20 -21.46 -7.84
N SER A 169 -7.29 -22.11 -8.28
CA SER A 169 -8.65 -21.76 -7.86
C SER A 169 -8.83 -21.84 -6.34
N GLU A 170 -8.23 -22.84 -5.68
CA GLU A 170 -8.27 -23.03 -4.24
C GLU A 170 -7.51 -21.92 -3.50
N GLN A 171 -6.35 -21.52 -4.02
CA GLN A 171 -5.56 -20.40 -3.47
C GLN A 171 -6.35 -19.09 -3.56
N ALA A 172 -6.96 -18.80 -4.72
CA ALA A 172 -7.77 -17.61 -4.91
C ALA A 172 -9.01 -17.59 -4.00
N ALA A 173 -9.69 -18.74 -3.86
CA ALA A 173 -10.85 -18.86 -2.97
C ALA A 173 -10.46 -18.67 -1.49
N TYR A 174 -9.35 -19.26 -1.07
CA TYR A 174 -8.80 -19.08 0.26
C TYR A 174 -8.48 -17.61 0.54
N LEU A 175 -7.65 -16.98 -0.30
CA LEU A 175 -7.20 -15.60 -0.12
C LEU A 175 -8.36 -14.61 -0.13
N LYS A 176 -9.33 -14.80 -1.05
CA LYS A 176 -10.54 -13.95 -1.09
C LYS A 176 -11.29 -13.98 0.24
N GLY A 177 -11.48 -15.16 0.82
CA GLY A 177 -12.22 -15.29 2.07
C GLY A 177 -11.43 -14.81 3.28
N SER A 178 -10.14 -15.14 3.38
CA SER A 178 -9.29 -14.69 4.50
C SER A 178 -9.14 -13.16 4.50
N ASN A 179 -8.95 -12.55 3.34
CA ASN A 179 -8.84 -11.11 3.21
C ASN A 179 -10.17 -10.42 3.53
N ALA A 180 -11.31 -10.99 3.14
CA ALA A 180 -12.61 -10.46 3.51
C ALA A 180 -12.85 -10.45 5.02
N VAL A 181 -12.38 -11.47 5.76
CA VAL A 181 -12.45 -11.51 7.22
C VAL A 181 -11.59 -10.41 7.85
N TYR A 182 -10.35 -10.24 7.36
CA TYR A 182 -9.45 -9.17 7.79
C TYR A 182 -10.08 -7.78 7.55
N ASN A 183 -10.58 -7.53 6.34
CA ASN A 183 -11.22 -6.27 6.00
C ASN A 183 -12.48 -6.01 6.82
N ALA A 184 -13.28 -7.04 7.08
CA ALA A 184 -14.46 -6.89 7.94
C ALA A 184 -14.09 -6.44 9.35
N LEU A 185 -12.96 -6.93 9.90
CA LEU A 185 -12.48 -6.52 11.22
C LEU A 185 -12.03 -5.05 11.20
N TRP A 186 -11.19 -4.64 10.25
CA TRP A 186 -10.58 -3.31 10.25
C TRP A 186 -11.49 -2.20 9.71
N ALA A 187 -12.35 -2.49 8.73
CA ALA A 187 -13.27 -1.50 8.18
C ALA A 187 -14.48 -1.21 9.08
N ASN A 188 -14.71 -2.04 10.11
CA ASN A 188 -15.83 -1.89 11.04
C ASN A 188 -15.34 -1.69 12.48
N GLN A 189 -14.19 -1.04 12.68
CA GLN A 189 -13.74 -0.70 14.03
C GLN A 189 -14.77 0.20 14.74
N PRO A 190 -15.00 0.00 16.05
CA PRO A 190 -15.89 0.84 16.84
C PRO A 190 -15.34 2.26 16.99
N ASP A 191 -16.24 3.22 17.24
CA ASP A 191 -15.88 4.65 17.41
C ASP A 191 -15.23 4.92 18.77
N LYS A 192 -15.41 4.01 19.73
CA LYS A 192 -14.83 4.08 21.07
C LYS A 192 -13.99 2.86 21.37
N GLU A 193 -12.92 3.09 22.12
CA GLU A 193 -12.00 2.03 22.54
C GLU A 193 -12.66 1.05 23.54
N ASN A 194 -13.60 1.50 24.38
CA ASN A 194 -14.27 0.62 25.35
C ASN A 194 -15.61 0.12 24.82
N VAL A 195 -15.91 -1.16 25.05
CA VAL A 195 -17.19 -1.78 24.67
C VAL A 195 -18.37 -1.13 25.37
N GLU A 196 -18.19 -0.69 26.61
CA GLU A 196 -19.21 -0.02 27.41
C GLU A 196 -19.65 1.32 26.82
N ASP A 197 -18.74 2.00 26.11
CA ASP A 197 -18.97 3.31 25.52
C ASP A 197 -19.54 3.21 24.08
N ASP A 198 -19.40 2.05 23.41
CA ASP A 198 -19.87 1.82 22.03
C ASP A 198 -20.23 0.35 21.74
N LEU A 199 -21.08 -0.24 22.58
CA LEU A 199 -21.48 -1.65 22.42
C LEU A 199 -22.11 -1.92 21.04
N ASP A 200 -22.85 -0.95 20.49
CA ASP A 200 -23.50 -1.09 19.19
C ASP A 200 -22.47 -1.13 18.04
N GLY A 201 -21.41 -0.31 18.08
CA GLY A 201 -20.30 -0.37 17.12
C GLY A 201 -19.55 -1.69 17.17
N TYR A 202 -19.23 -2.16 18.37
CA TYR A 202 -18.60 -3.46 18.60
C TYR A 202 -19.46 -4.63 18.09
N LYS A 203 -20.78 -4.59 18.29
CA LYS A 203 -21.72 -5.59 17.76
C LYS A 203 -21.84 -5.51 16.24
N ALA A 204 -21.78 -4.32 15.65
CA ALA A 204 -21.77 -4.14 14.21
C ALA A 204 -20.50 -4.75 13.57
N GLN A 205 -19.33 -4.52 14.16
CA GLN A 205 -18.09 -5.19 13.78
C GLN A 205 -18.24 -6.71 13.83
N ALA A 206 -18.72 -7.22 14.96
CA ALA A 206 -18.86 -8.65 15.18
C ALA A 206 -19.78 -9.32 14.15
N LYS A 207 -20.85 -8.62 13.78
CA LYS A 207 -21.78 -9.06 12.73
C LYS A 207 -21.10 -9.08 11.36
N ALA A 208 -20.31 -8.06 11.02
CA ALA A 208 -19.58 -7.99 9.76
C ALA A 208 -18.54 -9.12 9.65
N VAL A 209 -17.74 -9.34 10.70
CA VAL A 209 -16.73 -10.40 10.75
C VAL A 209 -17.38 -11.78 10.69
N SER A 210 -18.49 -12.00 11.41
CA SER A 210 -19.25 -13.26 11.31
C SER A 210 -19.74 -13.53 9.88
N ALA A 211 -20.25 -12.52 9.18
CA ALA A 211 -20.74 -12.69 7.81
C ALA A 211 -19.58 -13.00 6.84
N ALA A 212 -18.42 -12.36 7.04
CA ALA A 212 -17.22 -12.65 6.27
C ALA A 212 -16.68 -14.07 6.54
N LEU A 213 -16.72 -14.53 7.79
CA LEU A 213 -16.35 -15.90 8.16
C LEU A 213 -17.28 -16.93 7.53
N ASP A 214 -18.59 -16.71 7.56
CA ASP A 214 -19.56 -17.59 6.89
C ASP A 214 -19.24 -17.68 5.38
N ALA A 215 -18.97 -16.55 4.72
CA ALA A 215 -18.58 -16.53 3.31
C ALA A 215 -17.22 -17.23 3.05
N HIS A 216 -16.25 -17.07 3.95
CA HIS A 216 -14.97 -17.76 3.86
C HIS A 216 -15.14 -19.27 4.00
N LEU A 217 -15.91 -19.73 4.99
CA LEU A 217 -16.24 -21.15 5.21
C LEU A 217 -16.91 -21.77 3.98
N GLU A 218 -17.85 -21.06 3.34
CA GLU A 218 -18.43 -21.50 2.06
C GLU A 218 -17.36 -21.66 0.97
N GLY A 219 -16.43 -20.71 0.85
CA GLY A 219 -15.31 -20.78 -0.09
C GLY A 219 -14.34 -21.93 0.21
N LEU A 220 -14.16 -22.28 1.49
CA LEU A 220 -13.31 -23.39 1.92
C LEU A 220 -13.94 -24.75 1.62
N LYS A 221 -15.26 -24.88 1.42
CA LYS A 221 -15.95 -26.18 1.28
C LYS A 221 -15.32 -27.10 0.23
N GLY A 222 -14.91 -26.54 -0.91
CA GLY A 222 -14.31 -27.27 -2.03
C GLY A 222 -12.79 -27.47 -1.93
N ILE A 223 -12.14 -26.94 -0.91
CA ILE A 223 -10.68 -27.06 -0.75
C ILE A 223 -10.39 -28.35 0.02
N GLU A 224 -9.64 -29.26 -0.60
CA GLU A 224 -9.18 -30.49 0.04
C GLU A 224 -7.89 -30.24 0.84
N GLY A 225 -7.59 -31.11 1.80
CA GLY A 225 -6.38 -31.04 2.62
C GLY A 225 -6.64 -31.24 4.11
N THR A 226 -5.64 -31.76 4.82
CA THR A 226 -5.77 -32.03 6.26
C THR A 226 -5.74 -30.74 7.06
N GLU A 227 -4.82 -29.83 6.73
CA GLU A 227 -4.68 -28.56 7.45
C GLU A 227 -5.80 -27.57 7.05
N ALA A 228 -6.21 -27.57 5.78
CA ALA A 228 -7.40 -26.84 5.33
C ALA A 228 -8.70 -27.32 6.00
N GLY A 229 -8.82 -28.64 6.24
CA GLY A 229 -9.93 -29.22 7.00
C GLY A 229 -9.95 -28.73 8.46
N LYS A 230 -8.82 -28.83 9.16
CA LYS A 230 -8.68 -28.35 10.55
C LYS A 230 -8.99 -26.86 10.69
N LEU A 231 -8.48 -26.03 9.76
CA LEU A 231 -8.77 -24.60 9.76
C LEU A 231 -10.27 -24.34 9.64
N ARG A 232 -10.96 -25.04 8.74
CA ARG A 232 -12.41 -24.89 8.55
C ARG A 232 -13.20 -25.24 9.81
N GLU A 233 -12.90 -26.36 10.46
CA GLU A 233 -13.54 -26.74 11.72
C GLU A 233 -13.31 -25.70 12.82
N GLN A 234 -12.11 -25.13 12.87
CA GLN A 234 -11.77 -24.08 13.84
C GLN A 234 -12.51 -22.77 13.53
N LEU A 235 -12.53 -22.35 12.26
CA LEU A 235 -13.22 -21.14 11.83
C LEU A 235 -14.74 -21.25 12.01
N GLU A 236 -15.32 -22.45 11.91
CA GLU A 236 -16.76 -22.67 12.19
C GLU A 236 -17.11 -22.35 13.65
N LYS A 237 -16.26 -22.77 14.60
CA LYS A 237 -16.41 -22.40 16.02
C LYS A 237 -16.24 -20.90 16.23
N THR A 238 -15.22 -20.32 15.60
CA THR A 238 -14.95 -18.89 15.66
C THR A 238 -16.08 -18.04 15.10
N ALA A 239 -16.69 -18.46 13.99
CA ALA A 239 -17.89 -17.82 13.44
C ALA A 239 -19.06 -17.87 14.45
N GLY A 240 -19.20 -18.97 15.20
CA GLY A 240 -20.15 -19.07 16.32
C GLY A 240 -19.93 -18.00 17.38
N HIS A 241 -18.69 -17.82 17.85
CA HIS A 241 -18.37 -16.80 18.85
C HIS A 241 -18.59 -15.36 18.34
N TRP A 242 -18.25 -15.08 17.07
CA TRP A 242 -18.58 -13.79 16.46
C TRP A 242 -20.10 -13.55 16.37
N LYS A 243 -20.91 -14.59 16.13
CA LYS A 243 -22.39 -14.49 16.17
C LYS A 243 -22.90 -14.23 17.58
N GLU A 244 -22.31 -14.87 18.59
CA GLU A 244 -22.64 -14.63 19.99
C GLU A 244 -22.34 -13.18 20.38
N ALA A 245 -21.13 -12.69 20.04
CA ALA A 245 -20.72 -11.30 20.29
C ALA A 245 -21.65 -10.30 19.59
N ALA A 246 -22.00 -10.54 18.32
CA ALA A 246 -22.93 -9.69 17.57
C ALA A 246 -24.34 -9.59 18.21
N ASN A 247 -24.75 -10.61 18.97
CA ASN A 247 -26.05 -10.68 19.63
C ASN A 247 -25.97 -10.46 21.16
N ALA A 248 -24.82 -10.01 21.68
CA ALA A 248 -24.64 -9.75 23.10
C ALA A 248 -25.68 -8.76 23.65
N THR A 249 -26.18 -9.04 24.85
CA THR A 249 -27.19 -8.22 25.54
C THR A 249 -26.58 -7.01 26.26
N ASP A 250 -25.30 -7.12 26.61
CA ASP A 250 -24.53 -6.16 27.40
C ASP A 250 -23.02 -6.36 27.12
N ALA A 251 -22.19 -5.48 27.70
CA ALA A 251 -20.75 -5.50 27.50
C ALA A 251 -20.09 -6.77 28.08
N ASP A 252 -20.55 -7.27 29.23
CA ASP A 252 -20.00 -8.50 29.84
C ASP A 252 -20.21 -9.71 28.92
N ALA A 253 -21.43 -9.87 28.40
CA ALA A 253 -21.74 -10.92 27.42
C ALA A 253 -20.92 -10.75 26.13
N PHE A 254 -20.68 -9.51 25.71
CA PHE A 254 -19.84 -9.23 24.53
C PHE A 254 -18.41 -9.68 24.77
N TYR A 255 -17.76 -9.27 25.87
CA TYR A 255 -16.37 -9.65 26.16
C TYR A 255 -16.18 -11.17 26.24
N ILE A 256 -17.12 -11.89 26.87
CA ILE A 256 -17.07 -13.36 26.97
C ILE A 256 -17.07 -14.01 25.58
N ALA A 257 -17.87 -13.51 24.65
CA ALA A 257 -17.94 -14.04 23.30
C ALA A 257 -16.79 -13.53 22.41
N TYR A 258 -16.36 -12.29 22.59
CA TYR A 258 -15.35 -11.64 21.75
C TYR A 258 -13.96 -12.23 21.91
N ASP A 259 -13.52 -12.57 23.12
CA ASP A 259 -12.18 -13.13 23.37
C ASP A 259 -11.87 -14.38 22.53
N PRO A 260 -12.69 -15.46 22.56
CA PRO A 260 -12.48 -16.62 21.70
C PRO A 260 -12.77 -16.33 20.21
N ALA A 261 -13.60 -15.34 19.90
CA ALA A 261 -13.85 -14.91 18.52
C ALA A 261 -12.61 -14.25 17.90
N PHE A 262 -12.02 -13.29 18.60
CA PHE A 262 -10.84 -12.54 18.19
C PHE A 262 -9.59 -13.43 18.17
N THR A 263 -9.37 -14.23 19.21
CA THR A 263 -8.30 -15.23 19.22
C THR A 263 -8.47 -16.25 18.09
N GLY A 264 -9.71 -16.57 17.73
CA GLY A 264 -10.03 -17.52 16.66
C GLY A 264 -9.59 -17.08 15.27
N ILE A 265 -9.42 -15.77 15.03
CA ILE A 265 -8.93 -15.23 13.75
C ILE A 265 -7.44 -14.88 13.77
N ASP A 266 -6.71 -15.28 14.82
CA ASP A 266 -5.25 -15.12 14.90
C ASP A 266 -4.58 -15.68 13.63
N PRO A 267 -3.79 -14.86 12.91
CA PRO A 267 -3.15 -15.26 11.66
C PRO A 267 -2.29 -16.52 11.80
N ASN A 268 -1.67 -16.76 12.97
CA ASN A 268 -0.85 -17.95 13.21
C ASN A 268 -1.63 -19.26 13.06
N LYS A 269 -2.94 -19.26 13.34
CA LYS A 269 -3.80 -20.44 13.18
C LYS A 269 -3.97 -20.87 11.73
N SER A 270 -3.74 -19.95 10.79
CA SER A 270 -3.91 -20.19 9.36
C SER A 270 -2.65 -20.69 8.64
N VAL A 271 -1.47 -20.54 9.27
CA VAL A 271 -0.15 -20.81 8.67
C VAL A 271 -0.04 -22.23 8.09
N ALA A 272 -0.56 -23.24 8.79
CA ALA A 272 -0.50 -24.63 8.33
C ALA A 272 -1.32 -24.86 7.05
N ALA A 273 -2.53 -24.32 6.98
CA ALA A 273 -3.37 -24.38 5.79
C ALA A 273 -2.75 -23.59 4.62
N ARG A 274 -2.20 -22.40 4.88
CA ARG A 274 -1.47 -21.61 3.88
C ARG A 274 -0.29 -22.37 3.29
N LYS A 275 0.48 -23.06 4.15
CA LYS A 275 1.57 -23.93 3.72
C LYS A 275 1.08 -25.09 2.84
N GLU A 276 0.00 -25.76 3.24
CA GLU A 276 -0.61 -26.84 2.45
C GLU A 276 -1.09 -26.35 1.07
N LEU A 277 -1.60 -25.12 1.00
CA LEU A 277 -2.02 -24.45 -0.23
C LEU A 277 -0.87 -23.84 -1.05
N GLY A 278 0.37 -23.85 -0.55
CA GLY A 278 1.51 -23.23 -1.20
C GLY A 278 1.45 -21.70 -1.28
N LEU A 279 0.81 -21.06 -0.30
CA LEU A 279 0.75 -19.61 -0.11
C LEU A 279 1.90 -19.13 0.79
N ALA A 280 2.13 -17.81 0.85
CA ALA A 280 3.09 -17.24 1.78
C ALA A 280 2.71 -17.56 3.25
N THR A 281 3.68 -17.95 4.06
CA THR A 281 3.47 -18.44 5.43
C THR A 281 4.03 -17.53 6.52
N THR A 282 4.71 -16.45 6.14
CA THR A 282 5.24 -15.48 7.09
C THR A 282 4.13 -14.52 7.48
N VAL A 283 3.70 -14.59 8.74
CA VAL A 283 2.74 -13.63 9.29
C VAL A 283 3.36 -12.23 9.22
N PRO A 284 2.66 -11.22 8.66
CA PRO A 284 3.09 -9.83 8.69
C PRO A 284 3.37 -9.36 10.12
N ALA A 285 4.39 -8.51 10.30
CA ALA A 285 4.80 -8.10 11.65
C ALA A 285 3.70 -7.32 12.39
N ASP A 286 3.00 -6.43 11.67
CA ASP A 286 1.92 -5.61 12.22
C ASP A 286 0.75 -6.49 12.67
N ASP A 287 0.42 -7.53 11.89
CA ASP A 287 -0.56 -8.54 12.29
C ASP A 287 -0.06 -9.33 13.52
N ALA A 288 1.20 -9.74 13.56
CA ALA A 288 1.74 -10.48 14.71
C ALA A 288 1.69 -9.66 16.01
N GLU A 289 1.85 -8.33 15.95
CA GLU A 289 1.78 -7.44 17.11
C GLU A 289 0.36 -7.36 17.69
N VAL A 290 -0.66 -7.28 16.83
CA VAL A 290 -2.07 -7.21 17.24
C VAL A 290 -2.52 -8.43 18.05
N TRP A 291 -1.99 -9.63 17.74
CA TRP A 291 -2.33 -10.89 18.42
C TRP A 291 -1.25 -11.38 19.41
N ALA A 292 -0.25 -10.56 19.75
CA ALA A 292 0.80 -10.92 20.71
C ALA A 292 0.39 -10.74 22.20
N GLY A 293 -0.83 -10.27 22.45
CA GLY A 293 -1.39 -9.98 23.78
C GLY A 293 -1.93 -11.20 24.52
#